data_AF-A0A1F4PQU9-F1
#
_entry.id   AF-A0A1F4PQU9-F1
#
_cell.length_a   1.000
_cell.length_b   1.000
_cell.length_c   1.000
_cell.angle_alpha   90.00
_cell.angle_beta   90.00
_cell.angle_gamma   90.00
#
_symmetry.space_group_name_H-M   'P 1'
#
loop_
_entity.id
_entity.type
_entity.pdbx_description
1 polymer ?
#
loop_
_entity_poly.entity_id
_entity_poly.type
_entity_poly.pdbx_seq_one_letter_code
_entity_poly.pdbx_strand_id
1 'polypeptide(L)' 'MKPKLYPQKPQYIVDDQGKRKGVIFDIHHFEKFLEEVEDLYFGTLAEKEFNKYSKATMKHDDVKKLIKTAKRKN' A
#
# COMPACT_ATOMS: atom_id res chain seq x y z
N MET A 1 -3.22 3.96 9.91
CA MET A 1 -4.62 4.42 9.70
C MET A 1 -5.26 3.43 8.73
N LYS A 2 -6.47 2.93 9.01
CA LYS A 2 -7.20 2.15 7.98
C LYS A 2 -7.69 3.14 6.92
N PRO A 3 -7.41 2.93 5.62
CA PRO A 3 -7.94 3.81 4.59
C PRO A 3 -9.46 3.81 4.68
N LYS A 4 -10.07 4.98 4.86
CA LYS A 4 -11.51 5.14 4.75
C LYS A 4 -11.81 5.33 3.26
N LEU A 5 -12.20 4.24 2.60
CA LEU A 5 -12.70 4.30 1.25
C LEU A 5 -13.90 5.25 1.20
N TYR A 6 -13.98 6.04 0.12
CA TYR A 6 -15.10 6.95 -0.09
C TYR A 6 -16.44 6.17 -0.01
N PRO A 7 -17.46 6.66 0.72
CA PRO A 7 -18.73 5.94 0.85
C PRO A 7 -19.46 5.90 -0.50
N GLN A 8 -19.45 4.73 -1.13
CA GLN A 8 -20.09 4.47 -2.42
C GLN A 8 -21.56 4.09 -2.22
N LYS A 9 -22.47 4.70 -2.99
CA LYS A 9 -23.85 4.18 -3.19
C LYS A 9 -23.93 3.56 -4.58
N PRO A 10 -23.47 2.30 -4.76
CA PRO A 10 -23.41 1.68 -6.08
C PRO A 10 -24.83 1.47 -6.63
N GLN A 11 -25.03 1.86 -7.87
CA GLN A 11 -26.20 1.47 -8.65
C GLN A 11 -25.82 0.25 -9.48
N TYR A 12 -26.70 -0.75 -9.56
CA TYR A 12 -26.39 -2.00 -10.25
C TYR A 12 -27.18 -2.12 -11.55
N ILE A 13 -26.52 -2.63 -12.58
CA ILE A 13 -27.20 -3.16 -13.76
C ILE A 13 -27.55 -4.62 -13.45
N VAL A 14 -28.82 -4.96 -13.52
CA VAL A 14 -29.35 -6.30 -13.28
C VAL A 14 -29.90 -6.89 -14.57
N ASP A 15 -29.81 -8.21 -14.73
CA ASP A 15 -30.49 -8.92 -15.81
C ASP A 15 -31.99 -9.12 -15.53
N ASP A 16 -32.69 -9.76 -16.46
CA ASP A 16 -34.10 -10.12 -16.37
C ASP A 16 -34.42 -11.09 -15.21
N GLN A 17 -33.41 -11.77 -14.67
CA GLN A 17 -33.51 -12.62 -13.48
C GLN A 17 -33.17 -11.86 -12.18
N GLY A 18 -32.88 -10.55 -12.26
CA GLY A 18 -32.48 -9.73 -11.13
C GLY A 18 -31.04 -9.96 -10.66
N LYS A 19 -30.23 -10.71 -11.41
CA LYS A 19 -28.83 -10.95 -11.09
C LYS A 19 -27.99 -9.76 -11.54
N ARG A 20 -27.12 -9.29 -10.64
CA ARG A 20 -26.20 -8.17 -10.90
C ARG A 20 -25.18 -8.57 -11.99
N LYS A 21 -25.11 -7.75 -13.04
CA LYS A 21 -24.17 -7.91 -14.17
C LYS A 21 -23.15 -6.78 -14.25
N GLY A 22 -23.46 -5.62 -13.70
CA GLY A 22 -22.58 -4.46 -13.72
C GLY A 22 -22.89 -3.49 -12.59
N VAL A 23 -22.00 -2.51 -12.44
CA VAL A 23 -22.17 -1.38 -11.54
C VAL A 23 -22.10 -0.10 -12.36
N ILE A 24 -22.99 0.84 -12.09
CA ILE A 24 -22.92 2.19 -12.61
C ILE A 24 -22.17 3.02 -11.58
N PHE A 25 -21.20 3.76 -12.08
CA PHE A 25 -20.33 4.61 -11.29
C PHE A 25 -20.18 5.95 -12.00
N ASP A 26 -20.19 7.02 -11.21
CA ASP A 26 -19.78 8.32 -11.72
C ASP A 26 -18.27 8.31 -12.00
N ILE A 27 -17.86 8.95 -13.09
CA ILE A 27 -16.48 8.85 -13.59
C ILE A 27 -15.47 9.41 -12.59
N HIS A 28 -15.80 10.50 -11.91
CA HIS A 28 -14.91 11.09 -10.89
C HIS A 28 -14.78 10.19 -9.66
N HIS A 29 -15.85 9.50 -9.29
CA HIS A 29 -15.80 8.51 -8.21
C HIS A 29 -14.98 7.28 -8.61
N PHE A 30 -15.02 6.90 -9.89
CA PHE A 30 -14.24 5.76 -10.39
C PHE A 30 -12.75 6.07 -10.41
N GLU A 31 -12.36 7.24 -10.89
CA GLU A 31 -10.96 7.72 -10.88
C GLU A 31 -10.39 7.75 -9.46
N LYS A 32 -11.14 8.35 -8.52
CA LYS A 32 -10.73 8.41 -7.12
C LYS A 32 -10.62 7.02 -6.47
N PHE A 33 -11.54 6.12 -6.83
CA PHE A 33 -11.47 4.74 -6.34
C PHE A 33 -10.22 4.02 -6.86
N LEU A 34 -9.84 4.23 -8.12
CA LEU A 34 -8.60 3.68 -8.67
C LEU A 34 -7.37 4.21 -7.93
N GLU A 35 -7.28 5.53 -7.72
CA GLU A 35 -6.19 6.16 -6.98
C GLU A 35 -6.05 5.57 -5.56
N GLU A 36 -7.15 5.46 -4.82
CA GLU A 36 -7.15 4.88 -3.46
C GLU A 36 -6.69 3.41 -3.45
N VAL A 37 -7.03 2.62 -4.48
CA VAL A 37 -6.64 1.22 -4.61
C VAL A 37 -5.16 1.09 -4.98
N GLU A 38 -4.67 1.93 -5.88
CA GLU A 38 -3.26 1.98 -6.27
C GLU A 38 -2.38 2.36 -5.08
N ASP A 39 -2.74 3.42 -4.35
CA ASP A 39 -2.05 3.85 -3.15
C ASP A 39 -2.00 2.74 -2.09
N LEU A 40 -3.10 2.03 -1.88
CA LEU A 40 -3.15 0.91 -0.95
C LEU A 40 -2.22 -0.23 -1.40
N TYR A 41 -2.25 -0.58 -2.68
CA TYR A 41 -1.41 -1.65 -3.24
C TYR A 41 0.08 -1.31 -3.15
N PHE A 42 0.48 -0.12 -3.62
CA PHE A 42 1.88 0.30 -3.58
C PHE A 42 2.35 0.56 -2.16
N GLY A 43 1.51 1.13 -1.30
CA GLY A 43 1.80 1.34 0.11
C GLY A 43 2.05 0.03 0.86
N THR A 44 1.20 -0.98 0.65
CA THR A 44 1.40 -2.31 1.26
C THR A 44 2.63 -3.03 0.70
N LEU A 45 2.92 -2.89 -0.60
CA LEU A 45 4.16 -3.42 -1.18
C LEU A 45 5.40 -2.76 -0.57
N ALA A 46 5.40 -1.44 -0.46
CA ALA A 46 6.49 -0.67 0.14
C ALA A 46 6.69 -1.02 1.61
N GLU A 47 5.62 -1.17 2.39
CA GLU A 47 5.69 -1.58 3.79
C GLU A 47 6.25 -3.01 3.94
N LYS A 48 5.86 -3.92 3.04
CA LYS A 48 6.38 -5.30 3.02
C LYS A 48 7.88 -5.34 2.71
N GLU A 49 8.32 -4.62 1.68
CA GLU A 49 9.74 -4.53 1.35
C GLU A 49 10.53 -3.81 2.45
N PHE A 50 9.99 -2.71 3.00
CA PHE A 50 10.59 -2.04 4.14
C PHE A 50 10.75 -3.00 5.32
N ASN A 51 9.73 -3.76 5.71
CA ASN A 51 9.79 -4.71 6.82
C ASN A 51 10.73 -5.91 6.55
N LYS A 52 10.90 -6.29 5.29
CA LYS A 52 11.85 -7.34 4.88
C LYS A 52 13.29 -6.89 5.06
N TYR A 53 13.62 -5.66 4.67
CA TYR A 53 14.98 -5.13 4.80
C TYR A 53 15.25 -4.44 6.13
N SER A 54 14.22 -3.95 6.84
CA SER A 54 14.39 -3.20 8.10
C SER A 54 14.97 -4.06 9.22
N LYS A 55 14.68 -5.38 9.21
CA LYS A 55 15.32 -6.34 10.13
C LYS A 55 16.82 -6.52 9.89
N ALA A 56 17.32 -6.13 8.71
CA ALA A 56 18.74 -6.15 8.34
C ALA A 56 19.36 -4.75 8.29
N THR A 57 18.62 -3.68 8.57
CA THR A 57 19.18 -2.32 8.59
C THR A 57 19.72 -1.95 9.96
N MET A 58 21.00 -1.58 9.99
CA MET A 58 21.63 -0.89 11.12
C MET A 58 21.62 0.62 10.88
N LYS A 59 21.54 1.41 11.95
CA LYS A 59 21.73 2.87 11.83
C LYS A 59 23.14 3.15 11.33
N HIS A 60 23.27 4.15 10.48
CA HIS A 60 24.54 4.55 9.89
C HIS A 60 25.64 4.83 10.94
N ASP A 61 25.28 5.39 12.10
CA ASP A 61 26.22 5.64 13.18
C ASP A 61 26.71 4.36 13.87
N ASP A 62 25.88 3.32 13.92
CA ASP A 62 26.25 2.02 14.46
C ASP A 62 27.18 1.27 13.49
N VAL A 63 26.96 1.41 12.18
CA VAL A 63 27.90 0.94 11.14
C VAL A 63 29.27 1.62 11.29
N LYS A 64 29.31 2.94 11.50
CA LYS A 64 30.57 3.68 11.70
C LYS A 64 31.33 3.22 12.95
N LYS A 65 30.63 2.94 14.05
CA LYS A 65 31.25 2.42 15.28
C LYS A 65 31.83 1.02 15.07
N LEU A 66 31.09 0.13 14.40
CA LEU A 66 31.57 -1.22 14.05
C LEU A 66 32.85 -1.18 13.22
N ILE A 67 32.90 -0.37 12.16
CA ILE A 67 34.09 -0.22 11.31
C ILE A 67 35.29 0.30 12.11
N LYS A 68 35.10 1.31 12.97
CA LYS A 68 36.19 1.82 13.84
C LYS A 68 36.70 0.77 14.83
N THR A 69 35.83 -0.09 15.32
CA THR A 69 36.18 -1.12 16.31
C THR A 69 36.91 -2.29 15.65
N ALA A 70 36.49 -2.69 14.44
CA ALA A 70 37.18 -3.70 13.64
C ALA A 70 38.59 -3.25 13.22
N LYS A 71 38.77 -1.98 12.84
CA LYS A 71 40.08 -1.40 12.51
C LYS A 71 41.05 -1.26 13.70
N ARG A 72 40.57 -1.38 14.94
CA ARG A 72 41.40 -1.31 16.16
C ARG A 72 41.85 -2.69 16.67
N LYS A 73 41.30 -3.78 16.12
CA LYS A 73 41.63 -5.16 16.51
C LYS A 73 42.60 -5.85 15.54
N ASN A 74 42.97 -5.19 14.44
CA ASN A 74 44.09 -5.52 13.56
C ASN A 74 45.18 -4.46 13.75
#